data_AF-A0A959TJF1-F1
#
_entry.id   AF-A0A959TJF1-F1
#
_cell.length_a   1.000
_cell.length_b   1.000
_cell.length_c   1.000
_cell.angle_alpha   90.00
_cell.angle_beta   90.00
_cell.angle_gamma   90.00
#
_symmetry.space_group_name_H-M   'P 1'
#
loop_
_entity.id
_entity.type
_entity.pdbx_description
1 polymer ?
#
loop_
_entity_poly.entity_id
_entity_poly.type
_entity_poly.pdbx_seq_one_letter_code
_entity_poly.pdbx_strand_id
1 'polypeptide(L)'
;MSMTSDLDMVPTQTLFVSEALREFPDTAGALSTACRDAGVDLRVLPGTSRNPWVRDHLPVIRADGTLVQFRYWPDYLVRSRKYRRMLVEPLDLGPVLPGRTVLHSELIVDGGNVVLGKDYAVLTRKVFRENPHRRRSQVENELRELLQV
;
A
#
# COMPACT_ATOMS: atom_id res chain seq x y z
N MET A 1 -38.17 -23.61 -14.67
CA MET A 1 -38.07 -22.67 -13.52
C MET A 1 -36.62 -22.60 -13.14
N SER A 2 -36.00 -21.43 -13.36
CA SER A 2 -34.63 -21.11 -12.98
C SER A 2 -34.55 -20.93 -11.47
N MET A 3 -33.49 -21.45 -10.85
CA MET A 3 -32.98 -20.95 -9.58
C MET A 3 -31.46 -20.80 -9.74
N THR A 4 -31.07 -19.69 -10.34
CA THR A 4 -29.76 -19.08 -10.06
C THR A 4 -29.81 -18.61 -8.61
N SER A 5 -29.07 -19.30 -7.73
CA SER A 5 -28.71 -18.72 -6.44
C SER A 5 -27.49 -17.85 -6.69
N ASP A 6 -27.76 -16.62 -7.12
CA ASP A 6 -26.81 -15.53 -6.94
C ASP A 6 -26.70 -15.34 -5.42
N LEU A 7 -25.81 -16.13 -4.80
CA LEU A 7 -25.18 -15.74 -3.56
C LEU A 7 -24.54 -14.39 -3.86
N ASP A 8 -25.20 -13.33 -3.42
CA ASP A 8 -24.65 -11.99 -3.34
C ASP A 8 -23.24 -12.09 -2.74
N MET A 9 -22.23 -12.17 -3.60
CA MET A 9 -20.84 -12.11 -3.20
C MET A 9 -20.62 -10.69 -2.72
N VAL A 10 -20.87 -10.46 -1.43
CA VAL A 10 -20.33 -9.31 -0.72
C VAL A 10 -18.86 -9.24 -1.13
N PRO A 11 -18.40 -8.15 -1.78
CA PRO A 11 -17.01 -8.07 -2.19
C PRO A 11 -16.17 -8.23 -0.92
N THR A 12 -15.53 -9.38 -0.76
CA THR A 12 -14.76 -9.67 0.44
C THR A 12 -13.59 -8.71 0.43
N GLN A 13 -13.64 -7.69 1.29
CA GLN A 13 -12.56 -6.75 1.45
C GLN A 13 -11.31 -7.58 1.80
N THR A 14 -10.24 -7.44 1.03
CA THR A 14 -9.01 -8.18 1.25
C THR A 14 -8.05 -7.33 2.06
N LEU A 15 -7.57 -7.84 3.19
CA LEU A 15 -6.48 -7.27 3.96
C LEU A 15 -5.18 -8.01 3.62
N PHE A 16 -4.23 -7.28 3.03
CA PHE A 16 -2.90 -7.79 2.77
C PHE A 16 -1.95 -7.49 3.93
N VAL A 17 -1.20 -8.50 4.36
CA VAL A 17 -0.21 -8.40 5.43
C VAL A 17 1.16 -8.92 4.99
N SER A 18 2.22 -8.48 5.67
CA SER A 18 3.57 -8.95 5.41
C SER A 18 3.75 -10.42 5.85
N GLU A 19 4.62 -11.15 5.15
CA GLU A 19 5.16 -12.44 5.60
C GLU A 19 5.79 -12.39 6.99
N ALA A 20 6.32 -11.22 7.40
CA ALA A 20 6.92 -11.03 8.71
C ALA A 20 5.93 -11.26 9.86
N LEU A 21 4.61 -11.21 9.61
CA LEU A 21 3.59 -11.53 10.61
C LEU A 21 3.75 -12.95 11.18
N ARG A 22 4.36 -13.87 10.41
CA ARG A 22 4.64 -15.25 10.86
C ARG A 22 5.55 -15.33 12.08
N GLU A 23 6.34 -14.28 12.35
CA GLU A 23 7.20 -14.19 13.53
C GLU A 23 6.40 -13.87 14.81
N PHE A 24 5.11 -13.54 14.67
CA PHE A 24 4.21 -13.16 15.76
C PHE A 24 2.93 -14.02 15.73
N PRO A 25 3.02 -15.32 16.07
CA PRO A 25 1.92 -16.27 15.90
C PRO A 25 0.66 -15.89 16.67
N ASP A 26 0.78 -15.34 17.88
CA ASP A 26 -0.37 -14.90 18.67
C ASP A 26 -1.11 -13.73 17.99
N THR A 27 -0.36 -12.74 17.51
CA THR A 27 -0.90 -11.61 16.74
C THR A 27 -1.52 -12.10 15.43
N ALA A 28 -0.87 -13.03 14.73
CA ALA A 28 -1.37 -13.61 13.49
C ALA A 28 -2.70 -14.34 13.72
N GLY A 29 -2.81 -15.12 14.80
CA GLY A 29 -4.03 -15.80 15.21
C GLY A 29 -5.16 -14.84 15.57
N ALA A 30 -4.86 -13.82 16.38
CA ALA A 30 -5.83 -12.80 16.76
C ALA A 30 -6.35 -12.01 15.54
N LEU A 31 -5.44 -11.61 14.63
CA LEU A 31 -5.81 -10.90 13.41
C LEU A 31 -6.64 -11.79 12.47
N SER A 32 -6.28 -13.07 12.32
CA SER A 32 -7.04 -14.01 11.50
C SER A 32 -8.48 -14.20 12.01
N THR A 33 -8.66 -14.31 13.33
CA THR A 33 -9.99 -14.37 13.95
C THR A 33 -10.77 -13.08 13.71
N ALA A 34 -10.15 -11.92 13.96
CA ALA A 34 -10.81 -10.62 13.73
C ALA A 34 -11.22 -10.41 12.26
N CYS A 35 -10.37 -10.80 11.31
CA CYS A 35 -10.71 -10.75 9.88
C CYS A 35 -11.87 -11.69 9.53
N ARG A 36 -11.87 -12.92 10.05
CA ARG A 36 -12.97 -13.87 9.85
C ARG A 36 -14.29 -13.32 10.39
N ASP A 37 -14.30 -12.80 11.61
CA ASP A 37 -15.49 -12.25 12.26
C ASP A 37 -16.02 -11.01 11.51
N ALA A 38 -15.13 -10.26 10.86
CA ALA A 38 -15.47 -9.09 10.04
C ALA A 38 -15.79 -9.43 8.57
N GLY A 39 -15.68 -10.68 8.13
CA GLY A 39 -15.87 -11.07 6.72
C GLY A 39 -14.79 -10.50 5.79
N VAL A 40 -13.57 -10.31 6.28
CA VAL A 40 -12.40 -9.80 5.56
C VAL A 40 -11.47 -10.97 5.20
N ASP A 41 -11.04 -11.04 3.93
CA ASP A 41 -10.08 -12.04 3.47
C ASP A 41 -8.65 -11.59 3.87
N LEU A 42 -7.96 -12.37 4.69
CA LEU A 42 -6.60 -12.07 5.13
C LEU A 42 -5.61 -12.79 4.22
N ARG A 43 -4.80 -12.03 3.48
CA ARG A 43 -3.77 -12.58 2.58
C ARG A 43 -2.37 -12.14 2.95
N VAL A 44 -1.44 -13.08 2.93
CA VAL A 44 -0.01 -12.79 3.14
C VAL A 44 0.64 -12.44 1.79
N LEU A 45 1.41 -11.36 1.76
CA LEU A 45 2.17 -10.93 0.58
C LEU A 45 3.57 -11.53 0.57
N PRO A 46 3.88 -12.44 -0.37
CA PRO A 46 5.20 -13.05 -0.45
C PRO A 46 6.29 -12.02 -0.76
N GLY A 47 7.52 -12.26 -0.28
CA GLY A 47 8.67 -11.40 -0.53
C GLY A 47 8.77 -10.17 0.39
N THR A 48 7.93 -10.06 1.42
CA THR A 48 7.84 -8.88 2.30
C THR A 48 8.47 -9.08 3.68
N SER A 49 9.11 -10.23 3.94
CA SER A 49 9.73 -10.55 5.24
C SER A 49 10.81 -9.55 5.71
N ARG A 50 11.45 -8.80 4.80
CA ARG A 50 12.48 -7.81 5.15
C ARG A 50 11.93 -6.49 5.69
N ASN A 51 10.71 -6.12 5.31
CA ASN A 51 10.07 -4.90 5.76
C ASN A 51 8.58 -5.16 6.03
N PRO A 52 8.13 -5.23 7.29
CA PRO A 52 6.74 -5.53 7.63
C PRO A 52 5.75 -4.41 7.25
N TRP A 53 6.23 -3.20 6.99
CA TRP A 53 5.42 -2.00 6.78
C TRP A 53 4.88 -1.92 5.35
N VAL A 54 4.13 -2.94 4.92
CA VAL A 54 3.58 -3.06 3.56
C VAL A 54 2.70 -1.87 3.15
N ARG A 55 2.04 -1.21 4.11
CA ARG A 55 1.30 0.04 3.87
C ARG A 55 2.18 1.18 3.36
N ASP A 56 3.45 1.20 3.75
CA ASP A 56 4.35 2.32 3.50
C ASP A 56 5.05 2.21 2.14
N HIS A 57 5.37 0.99 1.72
CA HIS A 57 6.22 0.74 0.54
C HIS A 57 5.50 0.09 -0.65
N LEU A 58 4.27 -0.40 -0.48
CA LEU A 58 3.44 -0.88 -1.58
C LEU A 58 2.64 0.26 -2.22
N PRO A 59 2.07 0.03 -3.42
CA PRO A 59 1.31 1.05 -4.13
C PRO A 59 0.08 1.53 -3.37
N VAL A 60 -0.23 2.81 -3.54
CA VAL A 60 -1.53 3.37 -3.19
C VAL A 60 -2.55 2.91 -4.24
N ILE A 61 -3.68 2.35 -3.81
CA ILE A 61 -4.74 1.86 -4.70
C ILE A 61 -5.77 2.98 -4.89
N ARG A 62 -5.97 3.41 -6.14
CA ARG A 62 -7.02 4.36 -6.51
C ARG A 62 -8.40 3.70 -6.50
N ALA A 63 -9.47 4.52 -6.57
CA ALA A 63 -10.84 4.02 -6.66
C ALA A 63 -11.11 3.18 -7.92
N ASP A 64 -10.44 3.47 -9.04
CA ASP A 64 -10.49 2.68 -10.28
C ASP A 64 -9.66 1.38 -10.22
N GLY A 65 -8.92 1.19 -9.12
CA GLY A 65 -8.04 0.05 -8.89
C GLY A 65 -6.65 0.17 -9.51
N THR A 66 -6.28 1.31 -10.09
CA THR A 66 -4.91 1.59 -10.51
C THR A 66 -3.99 1.61 -9.29
N LEU A 67 -2.84 0.96 -9.41
CA LEU A 67 -1.80 0.90 -8.39
C LEU A 67 -0.78 2.00 -8.64
N VAL A 68 -0.60 2.92 -7.69
CA VAL A 68 0.35 4.03 -7.78
C VAL A 68 1.55 3.72 -6.87
N GLN A 69 2.63 3.23 -7.47
CA GLN A 69 3.87 2.91 -6.78
C GLN A 69 4.75 4.15 -6.69
N PHE A 70 4.84 4.73 -5.50
CA PHE A 70 5.84 5.74 -5.18
C PHE A 70 7.18 5.11 -4.81
N ARG A 71 8.24 5.91 -4.86
CA ARG A 71 9.56 5.47 -4.41
C ARG A 71 9.62 5.45 -2.88
N TYR A 72 9.82 4.28 -2.30
CA TYR A 72 9.99 4.13 -0.86
C TYR A 72 11.44 4.44 -0.45
N TRP A 73 11.70 5.69 -0.04
CA TRP A 73 13.03 6.14 0.38
C TRP A 73 12.97 7.11 1.57
N PRO A 74 12.33 6.72 2.69
CA PRO A 74 12.14 7.63 3.81
C PRO A 74 13.45 7.97 4.51
N ASP A 75 13.57 9.24 4.91
CA ASP A 75 14.81 9.78 5.49
C ASP A 75 15.30 9.05 6.75
N TYR A 76 14.38 8.53 7.57
CA TYR A 76 14.70 7.80 8.79
C TYR A 76 15.31 6.41 8.53
N LEU A 77 14.99 5.74 7.42
CA LEU A 77 15.65 4.49 7.04
C LEU A 77 17.02 4.78 6.41
N VAL A 78 17.09 5.78 5.54
CA VAL A 78 18.30 6.16 4.81
C VAL A 78 19.42 6.58 5.78
N ARG A 79 19.07 7.35 6.81
CA ARG A 79 20.02 7.83 7.83
C ARG A 79 20.34 6.79 8.90
N SER A 80 19.59 5.69 8.98
CA SER A 80 19.79 4.67 10.01
C SER A 80 20.64 3.50 9.51
N ARG A 81 21.86 3.35 10.03
CA ARG A 81 22.72 2.19 9.73
C ARG A 81 22.04 0.85 10.06
N LYS A 82 21.23 0.82 11.13
CA LYS A 82 20.52 -0.38 11.58
C LYS A 82 19.35 -0.75 10.67
N TYR A 83 18.60 0.26 10.22
CA TYR A 83 17.34 0.05 9.49
C TYR A 83 17.45 0.23 7.98
N ARG A 84 18.59 0.66 7.43
CA ARG A 84 18.82 0.79 5.98
C ARG A 84 18.53 -0.49 5.19
N ARG A 85 18.71 -1.66 5.82
CA ARG A 85 18.40 -2.98 5.24
C ARG A 85 16.91 -3.22 4.98
N MET A 86 16.03 -2.38 5.52
CA MET A 86 14.57 -2.41 5.32
C MET A 86 14.13 -1.59 4.10
N LEU A 87 15.05 -0.87 3.44
CA LEU A 87 14.77 -0.35 2.11
C LEU A 87 14.58 -1.54 1.16
N VAL A 88 13.48 -1.49 0.41
CA VAL A 88 13.05 -2.56 -0.49
C VAL A 88 12.70 -1.94 -1.84
N GLU A 89 12.98 -2.68 -2.90
CA GLU A 89 12.49 -2.34 -4.23
C GLU A 89 10.98 -2.63 -4.34
N PRO A 90 10.28 -2.01 -5.30
CA PRO A 90 8.89 -2.34 -5.59
C PRO A 90 8.68 -3.85 -5.78
N LEU A 91 7.65 -4.38 -5.14
CA LEU A 91 7.26 -5.78 -5.27
C LEU A 91 6.45 -5.99 -6.57
N ASP A 92 6.69 -7.10 -7.26
CA ASP A 92 5.78 -7.52 -8.35
C ASP A 92 4.46 -8.01 -7.75
N LEU A 93 3.40 -7.21 -7.94
CA LEU A 93 2.07 -7.50 -7.46
C LEU A 93 1.19 -8.21 -8.49
N GLY A 94 1.66 -8.44 -9.72
CA GLY A 94 0.90 -9.11 -10.77
C GLY A 94 0.32 -10.47 -10.36
N PRO A 95 1.06 -11.33 -9.64
CA PRO A 95 0.54 -12.61 -9.15
C PRO A 95 -0.58 -12.49 -8.11
N VAL A 96 -0.64 -11.38 -7.35
CA VAL A 96 -1.58 -11.19 -6.23
C VAL A 96 -2.75 -10.28 -6.60
N LEU A 97 -2.52 -9.34 -7.51
CA LEU A 97 -3.46 -8.35 -8.01
C LEU A 97 -3.43 -8.36 -9.56
N PRO A 98 -3.85 -9.46 -10.20
CA PRO A 98 -3.75 -9.60 -11.64
C PRO A 98 -4.65 -8.59 -12.37
N GLY A 99 -4.19 -8.15 -13.55
CA GLY A 99 -4.96 -7.25 -14.42
C GLY A 99 -5.03 -5.80 -13.96
N ARG A 100 -4.29 -5.40 -12.91
CA ARG A 100 -4.20 -4.00 -12.48
C ARG A 100 -3.13 -3.25 -13.25
N THR A 101 -3.42 -2.00 -13.60
CA THR A 101 -2.42 -1.05 -14.10
C THR A 101 -1.54 -0.59 -12.95
N VAL A 102 -0.23 -0.55 -13.17
CA VAL A 102 0.75 -0.01 -12.21
C VAL A 102 1.40 1.24 -12.80
N LEU A 103 1.33 2.35 -12.07
CA LEU A 103 2.01 3.60 -12.36
C LEU A 103 3.18 3.76 -11.39
N HIS A 104 4.38 3.98 -11.92
CA HIS A 104 5.56 4.23 -11.11
C HIS A 104 5.89 5.73 -11.08
N SER A 105 6.25 6.24 -9.91
CA SER A 105 6.71 7.62 -9.72
C SER A 105 8.01 7.67 -8.92
N GLU A 106 8.86 8.60 -9.30
CA GLU A 106 10.10 8.94 -8.60
C GLU A 106 9.88 9.89 -7.40
N LEU A 107 8.63 10.26 -7.10
CA LEU A 107 8.31 10.94 -5.86
C LEU A 107 8.57 10.02 -4.67
N ILE A 108 9.31 10.54 -3.70
CA ILE A 108 9.49 9.88 -2.43
C ILE A 108 8.23 10.13 -1.60
N VAL A 109 7.43 9.09 -1.44
CA VAL A 109 6.20 9.10 -0.64
C VAL A 109 6.15 7.81 0.16
N ASP A 110 5.80 7.97 1.42
CA ASP A 110 5.45 6.88 2.31
C ASP A 110 3.93 6.67 2.23
N GLY A 111 3.49 5.47 1.83
CA GLY A 111 2.07 5.13 1.70
C GLY A 111 1.28 5.22 3.02
N GLY A 112 1.93 5.14 4.17
CA GLY A 112 1.35 5.41 5.49
C GLY A 112 0.99 6.89 5.68
N ASN A 113 1.61 7.79 4.91
CA ASN A 113 1.33 9.23 4.91
C ASN A 113 0.25 9.64 3.88
N VAL A 114 -0.40 8.70 3.20
CA VAL A 114 -1.43 8.99 2.19
C VAL A 114 -2.79 8.45 2.64
N VAL A 115 -3.77 9.36 2.68
CA VAL A 115 -5.19 9.02 2.79
C VAL A 115 -5.90 9.57 1.54
N LEU A 116 -6.50 8.67 0.75
CA LEU A 116 -7.32 9.03 -0.39
C LEU A 116 -8.79 9.11 -0.01
N GLY A 117 -9.40 10.25 -0.29
CA GLY A 117 -10.84 10.42 -0.38
C GLY A 117 -11.32 10.23 -1.81
N LYS A 118 -12.59 10.60 -2.06
CA LYS A 118 -13.20 10.51 -3.39
C LYS A 118 -12.56 11.48 -4.39
N ASP A 119 -12.23 12.67 -3.93
CA ASP A 119 -11.80 13.84 -4.72
C ASP A 119 -10.72 14.64 -3.99
N TYR A 120 -10.06 14.03 -3.01
CA TYR A 120 -8.97 14.66 -2.27
C TYR A 120 -7.95 13.63 -1.80
N ALA A 121 -6.72 14.08 -1.58
CA ALA A 121 -5.70 13.33 -0.86
C ALA A 121 -5.20 14.14 0.33
N VAL A 122 -5.09 13.50 1.49
CA VAL A 122 -4.46 14.09 2.68
C VAL A 122 -3.08 13.49 2.84
N LEU A 123 -2.08 14.38 2.83
CA LEU A 123 -0.68 14.05 3.07
C LEU A 123 -0.07 15.02 4.06
N THR A 124 0.94 14.55 4.80
CA THR A 124 1.73 15.44 5.65
C THR A 124 2.71 16.27 4.83
N ARG A 125 3.20 17.39 5.39
CA ARG A 125 4.26 18.20 4.76
C ARG A 125 5.59 17.44 4.56
N LYS A 126 5.70 16.20 5.04
CA LYS A 126 6.88 15.34 4.86
C LYS A 126 7.20 15.13 3.38
N VAL A 127 6.20 15.01 2.52
CA VAL A 127 6.40 14.83 1.06
C VAL A 127 7.27 15.93 0.44
N PHE A 128 7.13 17.17 0.88
CA PHE A 128 7.97 18.28 0.39
C PHE A 128 9.40 18.22 0.94
N ARG A 129 9.56 17.79 2.19
CA ARG A 129 10.88 17.67 2.83
C ARG A 129 11.71 16.53 2.22
N GLU A 130 11.06 15.46 1.79
CA GLU A 130 11.71 14.29 1.19
C GLU A 130 11.95 14.44 -0.31
N ASN A 131 11.28 15.40 -0.95
CA ASN A 131 11.50 15.75 -2.36
C ASN A 131 12.09 17.18 -2.50
N PRO A 132 13.21 17.54 -1.84
CA PRO A 132 13.72 18.91 -1.83
C PRO A 132 14.24 19.39 -3.18
N HIS A 133 14.49 18.46 -4.11
CA HIS A 133 14.94 18.73 -5.48
C HIS A 133 13.79 19.07 -6.44
N ARG A 134 12.53 18.99 -5.97
CA ARG A 134 11.33 19.38 -6.73
C ARG A 134 10.72 20.61 -6.10
N ARG A 135 10.19 21.52 -6.91
CA ARG A 135 9.40 22.66 -6.41
C ARG A 135 8.11 22.12 -5.79
N ARG A 136 7.62 22.80 -4.75
CA ARG A 136 6.35 22.47 -4.10
C ARG A 136 5.21 22.26 -5.10
N SER A 137 5.04 23.18 -6.05
CA SER A 137 3.99 23.10 -7.07
C SER A 137 4.15 21.90 -8.01
N GLN A 138 5.38 21.47 -8.30
CA GLN A 138 5.63 20.27 -9.11
C GLN A 138 5.18 19.02 -8.36
N VAL A 139 5.53 18.92 -7.07
CA VAL A 139 5.10 17.82 -6.20
C VAL A 139 3.58 17.79 -6.10
N GLU A 140 2.93 18.94 -5.89
CA GLU A 140 1.47 19.03 -5.82
C GLU A 140 0.79 18.60 -7.13
N ASN A 141 1.29 19.06 -8.29
CA ASN A 141 0.72 18.69 -9.59
C ASN A 141 0.89 17.19 -9.89
N GLU A 142 2.10 16.65 -9.69
CA GLU A 142 2.37 15.23 -9.92
C GLU A 142 1.53 14.35 -8.99
N LEU A 143 1.33 14.73 -7.73
CA LEU A 143 0.42 14.03 -6.83
C LEU A 143 -1.05 14.08 -7.31
N ARG A 144 -1.54 15.21 -7.82
CA ARG A 144 -2.90 15.32 -8.35
C ARG A 144 -3.10 14.44 -9.58
N GLU A 145 -2.14 14.45 -10.50
CA GLU A 145 -2.16 13.59 -11.69
C GLU A 145 -2.08 12.10 -11.32
N LEU A 146 -1.19 11.75 -10.39
CA LEU A 146 -0.99 10.37 -9.94
C LEU A 146 -2.07 9.85 -9.00
N LEU A 147 -2.83 10.69 -8.33
CA LEU A 147 -3.89 10.26 -7.41
C LEU A 147 -5.29 10.54 -7.96
N GLN A 148 -5.38 11.30 -9.06
CA GLN A 148 -6.62 11.75 -9.71
C GLN A 148 -7.55 12.49 -8.75
N VAL A 149 -7.00 13.47 -8.04
CA VAL A 149 -7.68 14.35 -7.08
C VAL A 149 -7.39 15.82 -7.35
#